data_AF-A0A0C2IZ32-F1
#
_entry.id   AF-A0A0C2IZ32-F1
#
_cell.length_a   1.000
_cell.length_b   1.000
_cell.length_c   1.000
_cell.angle_alpha   90.00
_cell.angle_beta   90.00
_cell.angle_gamma   90.00
#
_symmetry.space_group_name_H-M   'P 1'
#
loop_
_entity.id
_entity.type
_entity.pdbx_description
1 polymer ?
#
loop_
_entity_poly.entity_id
_entity_poly.type
_entity_poly.pdbx_seq_one_letter_code
_entity_poly.pdbx_strand_id
1 'polypeptide(L)'
;MDANVLMTLLPQAPLFFAPDVIDLDPYGSAAVFIDSAIRFIANGGLLCVTCTDMANLCGNHPASTFAKYFSVSVKSTFCHEMAVRILLYSLDLNANRYKRYIVPLLSISVDFYIRVFVRVLTSAEEVKASISRKSYVSVCSICNRFDLFPIANRLRPGVHHATQGPVGHSYCDICRGTTKLAGPVWNASLYDPEFVDLCLEQLKERGQNLATYDRVNGMLNVIKEELVDCPFFYHLDEMFSLVKSPMPKSLLIFSALSRLGYRFSYTHFKKNAFKTDAPAKSDV
;
A
#
# COMPACT_ATOMS: atom_id res chain seq x y z
N MET A 1 17.88 -25.25 7.47
CA MET A 1 16.53 -25.70 7.09
C MET A 1 15.85 -24.52 6.43
N ASP A 2 15.33 -24.68 5.21
CA ASP A 2 14.67 -23.60 4.48
C ASP A 2 13.39 -23.15 5.20
N ALA A 3 13.08 -21.85 5.15
CA ALA A 3 11.93 -21.30 5.87
C ALA A 3 10.59 -21.90 5.41
N ASN A 4 10.43 -22.20 4.12
CA ASN A 4 9.23 -22.86 3.61
C ASN A 4 9.13 -24.31 4.10
N VAL A 5 10.25 -25.01 4.20
CA VAL A 5 10.31 -26.37 4.75
C VAL A 5 9.88 -26.34 6.22
N LEU A 6 10.42 -25.42 7.01
CA LEU A 6 10.03 -25.26 8.42
C LEU A 6 8.53 -25.01 8.57
N MET A 7 8.00 -24.02 7.83
CA MET A 7 6.57 -23.65 7.87
C MET A 7 5.62 -24.72 7.31
N THR A 8 6.13 -25.67 6.52
CA THR A 8 5.33 -26.76 5.96
C THR A 8 5.35 -28.02 6.84
N LEU A 9 6.49 -28.33 7.47
CA LEU A 9 6.65 -29.54 8.27
C LEU A 9 6.15 -29.38 9.69
N LEU A 10 6.34 -28.21 10.30
CA LEU A 10 5.94 -27.96 11.69
C LEU A 10 4.44 -28.20 11.95
N PRO A 11 3.49 -27.81 11.07
CA PRO A 11 2.06 -28.12 11.25
C PRO A 11 1.72 -29.60 11.35
N GLN A 12 2.60 -30.49 10.87
CA GLN A 12 2.38 -31.94 10.89
C GLN A 12 2.88 -32.58 12.19
N ALA A 13 3.53 -31.81 13.08
CA ALA A 13 4.05 -32.32 14.34
C ALA A 13 2.92 -32.44 15.41
N PRO A 14 2.90 -33.53 16.20
CA PRO A 14 1.79 -33.87 17.10
C PRO A 14 1.57 -32.93 18.31
N LEU A 15 2.45 -31.95 18.54
CA LEU A 15 2.40 -30.98 19.64
C LEU A 15 2.39 -29.53 19.12
N PHE A 16 2.05 -29.32 17.85
CA PHE A 16 2.29 -28.04 17.20
C PHE A 16 1.17 -27.01 17.42
N PHE A 17 1.55 -25.80 17.83
CA PHE A 17 0.69 -24.62 17.88
C PHE A 17 1.11 -23.64 16.78
N ALA A 18 0.16 -23.15 15.99
CA ALA A 18 0.42 -22.14 14.98
C ALA A 18 0.98 -20.86 15.64
N PRO A 19 2.05 -20.23 15.11
CA PRO A 19 2.65 -19.07 15.76
C PRO A 19 1.72 -17.86 15.71
N ASP A 20 1.69 -17.10 16.80
CA ASP A 20 0.96 -15.83 16.89
C ASP A 20 1.62 -14.72 16.09
N VAL A 21 2.94 -14.79 15.87
CA VAL A 21 3.71 -13.80 15.12
C VAL A 21 4.68 -14.49 14.16
N ILE A 22 4.71 -14.04 12.91
CA ILE A 22 5.72 -14.43 11.92
C ILE A 22 6.35 -13.15 11.36
N ASP A 23 7.68 -13.08 11.31
CA ASP A 23 8.42 -12.00 10.66
C ASP A 23 9.22 -12.52 9.46
N LEU A 24 8.85 -12.07 8.26
CA LEU A 24 9.52 -12.39 7.01
C LEU A 24 10.45 -11.22 6.63
N ASP A 25 11.75 -11.41 6.84
CA ASP A 25 12.79 -10.43 6.48
C ASP A 25 13.89 -11.04 5.59
N PRO A 26 13.57 -11.44 4.36
CA PRO A 26 14.55 -11.98 3.43
C PRO A 26 15.31 -10.88 2.67
N TYR A 27 16.49 -11.22 2.16
CA TYR A 27 17.16 -10.41 1.16
C TYR A 27 16.35 -10.37 -0.15
N GLY A 28 15.93 -9.18 -0.55
CA GLY A 28 15.19 -8.94 -1.79
C GLY A 28 13.68 -9.06 -1.59
N SER A 29 13.11 -10.19 -2.02
CA SER A 29 11.66 -10.38 -2.10
C SER A 29 11.18 -11.43 -1.10
N ALA A 30 10.11 -11.10 -0.38
CA ALA A 30 9.39 -12.05 0.47
C ALA A 30 8.41 -12.96 -0.28
N ALA A 31 8.18 -12.73 -1.59
CA ALA A 31 7.14 -13.42 -2.36
C ALA A 31 7.15 -14.95 -2.23
N VAL A 32 8.33 -15.57 -2.21
CA VAL A 32 8.49 -17.02 -2.13
C VAL A 32 8.11 -17.63 -0.78
N PHE A 33 7.97 -16.80 0.27
CA PHE A 33 7.64 -17.22 1.63
C PHE A 33 6.20 -16.90 2.03
N ILE A 34 5.52 -16.03 1.26
CA ILE A 34 4.17 -15.51 1.57
C ILE A 34 3.16 -16.64 1.74
N ASP A 35 3.08 -17.59 0.79
CA ASP A 35 2.10 -18.67 0.81
C ASP A 35 2.24 -19.54 2.08
N SER A 36 3.46 -19.99 2.35
CA SER A 36 3.79 -20.79 3.52
C SER A 36 3.45 -20.06 4.82
N ALA A 37 3.83 -18.80 4.96
CA ALA A 37 3.58 -18.00 6.17
C ALA A 37 2.07 -17.82 6.43
N ILE A 38 1.29 -17.54 5.38
CA ILE A 38 -0.16 -17.36 5.47
C ILE A 38 -0.87 -18.63 5.94
N ARG A 39 -0.43 -19.80 5.48
CA ARG A 39 -0.98 -21.09 5.95
C ARG A 39 -0.56 -21.38 7.38
N PHE A 40 0.67 -21.01 7.74
CA PHE A 40 1.31 -21.40 8.98
C PHE A 40 0.84 -20.59 10.19
N ILE A 41 0.60 -19.29 10.00
CA ILE A 41 0.25 -18.37 11.09
C ILE A 41 -1.08 -18.72 11.76
N ALA A 42 -1.18 -18.45 13.07
CA ALA A 42 -2.42 -18.59 13.82
C ALA A 42 -3.52 -17.66 13.29
N ASN A 43 -4.78 -18.05 13.48
CA ASN A 43 -5.91 -17.16 13.20
C ASN A 43 -5.90 -15.98 14.16
N GLY A 44 -5.82 -14.76 13.63
CA GLY A 44 -5.63 -13.53 14.41
C GLY A 44 -4.16 -13.14 14.61
N GLY A 45 -3.22 -13.95 14.11
CA GLY A 45 -1.79 -13.69 14.24
C GLY A 45 -1.29 -12.50 13.43
N LEU A 46 -0.14 -11.95 13.84
CA LEU A 46 0.57 -10.84 13.24
C LEU A 46 1.63 -11.33 12.25
N LEU A 47 1.47 -11.00 10.98
CA LEU A 47 2.45 -11.25 9.93
C LEU A 47 3.17 -9.95 9.59
N CYS A 48 4.48 -9.92 9.83
CA CYS A 48 5.38 -8.85 9.44
C CYS A 48 6.11 -9.26 8.16
N VAL A 49 6.15 -8.38 7.16
CA VAL A 49 6.81 -8.69 5.88
C VAL A 49 7.65 -7.51 5.43
N THR A 50 8.92 -7.78 5.15
CA THR A 50 9.88 -6.82 4.61
C THR A 50 10.28 -7.21 3.19
N CYS A 51 10.31 -6.22 2.29
CA CYS A 51 10.84 -6.38 0.94
C CYS A 51 11.84 -5.26 0.64
N THR A 52 13.06 -5.63 0.24
CA THR A 52 14.10 -4.70 -0.25
C THR A 52 14.16 -4.65 -1.78
N ASP A 53 13.31 -5.42 -2.48
CA ASP A 53 13.22 -5.49 -3.95
C ASP A 53 12.51 -4.28 -4.60
N MET A 54 12.89 -3.07 -4.17
CA MET A 54 12.26 -1.82 -4.60
C MET A 54 12.51 -1.51 -6.07
N ALA A 55 13.62 -1.97 -6.66
CA ALA A 55 13.86 -1.80 -8.08
C ALA A 55 12.75 -2.46 -8.93
N ASN A 56 12.34 -3.68 -8.57
CA ASN A 56 11.22 -4.33 -9.22
C ASN A 56 9.90 -3.62 -8.87
N LEU A 57 9.60 -3.47 -7.59
CA LEU A 57 8.31 -2.92 -7.12
C LEU A 57 8.05 -1.47 -7.54
N CYS A 58 9.09 -0.67 -7.80
CA CYS A 58 8.98 0.72 -8.29
C CYS A 58 8.97 0.83 -9.83
N GLY A 59 8.82 -0.28 -10.56
CA GLY A 59 8.54 -0.26 -11.99
C GLY A 59 9.75 -0.32 -12.93
N ASN A 60 10.95 -0.68 -12.46
CA ASN A 60 12.08 -0.90 -13.38
C ASN A 60 11.93 -2.21 -14.18
N HIS A 61 11.34 -3.25 -13.57
CA HIS A 61 11.22 -4.58 -14.17
C HIS A 61 9.81 -5.16 -13.98
N PRO A 62 8.82 -4.72 -14.76
CA PRO A 62 7.41 -5.11 -14.58
C PRO A 62 7.18 -6.62 -14.69
N ALA A 63 7.95 -7.33 -15.54
CA ALA A 63 7.86 -8.78 -15.66
C ALA A 63 8.28 -9.50 -14.36
N SER A 64 9.35 -9.02 -13.71
CA SER A 64 9.81 -9.54 -12.41
C SER A 64 8.79 -9.29 -11.31
N THR A 65 8.19 -8.09 -11.28
CA THR A 65 7.11 -7.77 -10.34
C THR A 65 5.91 -8.68 -10.54
N PHE A 66 5.51 -8.93 -11.79
CA PHE A 66 4.39 -9.82 -12.10
C PHE A 66 4.67 -11.25 -11.66
N ALA A 67 5.85 -11.79 -12.00
CA ALA A 67 6.24 -13.16 -11.64
C ALA A 67 6.25 -13.40 -10.12
N LYS A 68 6.58 -12.38 -9.32
CA LYS A 68 6.67 -12.47 -7.85
C LYS A 68 5.35 -12.16 -7.15
N TYR A 69 4.64 -11.12 -7.59
CA TYR A 69 3.53 -10.52 -6.82
C TYR A 69 2.18 -10.58 -7.55
N PHE A 70 2.13 -11.13 -8.76
CA PHE A 70 0.92 -11.18 -9.62
C PHE A 70 0.32 -9.79 -9.90
N SER A 71 1.17 -8.77 -9.99
CA SER A 71 0.81 -7.39 -10.23
C SER A 71 1.87 -6.69 -11.09
N VAL A 72 1.46 -5.66 -11.83
CA VAL A 72 2.35 -4.85 -12.66
C VAL A 72 2.62 -3.51 -11.97
N SER A 73 3.89 -3.25 -11.67
CA SER A 73 4.36 -1.93 -11.21
C SER A 73 4.71 -1.02 -12.38
N VAL A 74 4.48 0.28 -12.22
CA VAL A 74 4.92 1.32 -13.18
C VAL A 74 5.84 2.35 -12.51
N LYS A 75 6.73 2.97 -13.28
CA LYS A 75 7.50 4.11 -12.76
C LYS A 75 6.57 5.27 -12.49
N SER A 76 6.61 5.81 -11.28
CA SER A 76 5.77 6.93 -10.85
C SER A 76 6.37 7.68 -9.67
N THR A 77 5.87 8.88 -9.39
CA THR A 77 6.27 9.68 -8.21
C THR A 77 5.93 8.97 -6.90
N PHE A 78 4.85 8.19 -6.90
CA PHE A 78 4.27 7.45 -5.78
C PHE A 78 4.65 5.96 -5.79
N CYS A 79 5.75 5.61 -6.47
CA CYS A 79 6.19 4.22 -6.63
C CYS A 79 6.39 3.48 -5.30
N HIS A 80 6.81 4.16 -4.24
CA HIS A 80 6.94 3.59 -2.89
C HIS A 80 5.59 3.18 -2.29
N GLU A 81 4.55 4.01 -2.43
CA GLU A 81 3.21 3.64 -2.00
C GLU A 81 2.64 2.52 -2.87
N MET A 82 2.87 2.57 -4.19
CA MET A 82 2.46 1.49 -5.08
C MET A 82 3.12 0.16 -4.72
N ALA A 83 4.41 0.17 -4.35
CA ALA A 83 5.12 -1.02 -3.91
C ALA A 83 4.43 -1.66 -2.69
N VAL A 84 4.07 -0.85 -1.68
CA VAL A 84 3.30 -1.31 -0.51
C VAL A 84 1.95 -1.88 -0.94
N ARG A 85 1.21 -1.19 -1.81
CA ARG A 85 -0.11 -1.63 -2.27
C ARG A 85 -0.04 -2.92 -3.11
N ILE A 86 1.04 -3.13 -3.86
CA ILE A 86 1.31 -4.38 -4.59
C ILE A 86 1.58 -5.52 -3.59
N LEU A 87 2.39 -5.27 -2.56
CA LEU A 87 2.69 -6.27 -1.54
C LEU A 87 1.42 -6.68 -0.76
N LEU A 88 0.62 -5.70 -0.31
CA LEU A 88 -0.67 -5.96 0.35
C LEU A 88 -1.64 -6.74 -0.55
N TYR A 89 -1.73 -6.38 -1.84
CA TYR A 89 -2.53 -7.15 -2.80
C TYR A 89 -2.05 -8.60 -2.89
N SER A 90 -0.74 -8.84 -2.98
CA SER A 90 -0.17 -10.18 -3.08
C SER A 90 -0.42 -11.01 -1.82
N LEU A 91 -0.29 -10.39 -0.63
CA LEU A 91 -0.60 -11.03 0.65
C LEU A 91 -2.08 -11.43 0.72
N ASP A 92 -2.99 -10.51 0.40
CA ASP A 92 -4.43 -10.79 0.41
C ASP A 92 -4.82 -11.87 -0.62
N LEU A 93 -4.23 -11.83 -1.82
CA LEU A 93 -4.46 -12.82 -2.87
C LEU A 93 -4.09 -14.24 -2.40
N ASN A 94 -2.95 -14.40 -1.72
CA ASN A 94 -2.52 -15.68 -1.19
C ASN A 94 -3.40 -16.12 0.00
N ALA A 95 -3.81 -15.19 0.87
CA ALA A 95 -4.71 -15.48 2.00
C ALA A 95 -6.07 -15.99 1.52
N ASN A 96 -6.64 -15.34 0.50
CA ASN A 96 -7.97 -15.66 -0.03
C ASN A 96 -8.10 -17.12 -0.48
N ARG A 97 -7.01 -17.74 -0.98
CA ARG A 97 -6.98 -19.17 -1.38
C ARG A 97 -7.28 -20.12 -0.22
N TYR A 98 -7.03 -19.68 1.01
CA TYR A 98 -7.19 -20.46 2.23
C TYR A 98 -8.40 -20.02 3.07
N LYS A 99 -9.37 -19.29 2.48
CA LYS A 99 -10.52 -18.69 3.19
C LYS A 99 -10.07 -17.70 4.29
N ARG A 100 -8.85 -17.15 4.16
CA ARG A 100 -8.26 -16.16 5.05
C ARG A 100 -8.18 -14.81 4.34
N TYR A 101 -8.13 -13.73 5.11
CA TYR A 101 -7.96 -12.38 4.61
C TYR A 101 -6.98 -11.63 5.51
N ILE A 102 -6.43 -10.52 4.99
CA ILE A 102 -5.52 -9.67 5.76
C ILE A 102 -6.23 -8.40 6.23
N VAL A 103 -5.77 -7.87 7.37
CA VAL A 103 -6.09 -6.53 7.85
C VAL A 103 -4.76 -5.78 8.02
N PRO A 104 -4.46 -4.79 7.16
CA PRO A 104 -3.27 -3.96 7.32
C PRO A 104 -3.34 -3.16 8.63
N LEU A 105 -2.33 -3.32 9.49
CA LEU A 105 -2.20 -2.62 10.76
C LEU A 105 -1.27 -1.42 10.64
N LEU A 106 -0.14 -1.59 9.94
CA LEU A 106 0.82 -0.54 9.64
C LEU A 106 1.57 -0.90 8.37
N SER A 107 1.82 0.07 7.50
CA SER A 107 2.67 -0.09 6.32
C SER A 107 3.59 1.10 6.19
N ILE A 108 4.87 0.85 5.96
CA ILE A 108 5.90 1.88 5.87
C ILE A 108 6.83 1.65 4.68
N SER A 109 7.36 2.73 4.13
CA SER A 109 8.54 2.71 3.26
C SER A 109 9.68 3.47 3.95
N VAL A 110 10.82 2.81 4.10
CA VAL A 110 11.97 3.34 4.84
C VAL A 110 13.21 3.11 4.00
N ASP A 111 13.83 4.20 3.56
CA ASP A 111 15.05 4.20 2.74
C ASP A 111 14.92 3.31 1.49
N PHE A 112 15.46 2.09 1.54
CA PHE A 112 15.51 1.15 0.42
C PHE A 112 14.57 -0.05 0.57
N TYR A 113 13.70 -0.08 1.58
CA TYR A 113 12.77 -1.17 1.79
C TYR A 113 11.34 -0.70 2.09
N ILE A 114 10.40 -1.63 1.95
CA ILE A 114 9.04 -1.50 2.47
C ILE A 114 8.81 -2.57 3.54
N ARG A 115 8.00 -2.23 4.53
CA ARG A 115 7.60 -3.14 5.60
C ARG A 115 6.12 -3.01 5.87
N VAL A 116 5.42 -4.14 5.92
CA VAL A 116 3.99 -4.21 6.21
C VAL A 116 3.75 -5.11 7.41
N PHE A 117 2.81 -4.71 8.25
CA PHE A 117 2.32 -5.43 9.42
C PHE A 117 0.85 -5.71 9.18
N VAL A 118 0.48 -6.98 9.07
CA VAL A 118 -0.89 -7.39 8.77
C VAL A 118 -1.38 -8.41 9.78
N ARG A 119 -2.64 -8.31 10.19
CA ARG A 119 -3.32 -9.37 10.92
C ARG A 119 -3.95 -10.34 9.93
N VAL A 120 -3.77 -11.64 10.13
CA VAL A 120 -4.36 -12.67 9.26
C VAL A 120 -5.54 -13.33 9.95
N LEU A 121 -6.73 -13.27 9.35
CA LEU A 121 -7.99 -13.76 9.93
C LEU A 121 -8.70 -14.70 8.96
N THR A 122 -9.57 -15.56 9.49
CA THR A 122 -10.34 -16.54 8.71
C THR A 122 -11.79 -16.07 8.58
N SER A 123 -12.26 -15.83 7.36
CA SER A 123 -13.67 -15.55 7.06
C SER A 123 -13.92 -15.69 5.56
N ALA A 124 -14.79 -16.61 5.18
CA ALA A 124 -15.16 -16.81 3.78
C ALA A 124 -15.94 -15.62 3.19
N GLU A 125 -16.64 -14.86 4.03
CA GLU A 125 -17.36 -13.65 3.60
C GLU A 125 -16.38 -12.53 3.26
N GLU A 126 -15.41 -12.27 4.15
CA GLU A 126 -14.41 -11.21 3.92
C GLU A 126 -13.50 -11.51 2.73
N VAL A 127 -13.23 -12.78 2.46
CA VAL A 127 -12.52 -13.20 1.24
C VAL A 127 -13.27 -12.79 -0.02
N LYS A 128 -14.59 -12.98 -0.06
CA LYS A 128 -15.42 -12.54 -1.19
C LYS A 128 -15.49 -11.00 -1.26
N ALA A 129 -15.59 -10.34 -0.11
CA ALA A 129 -15.59 -8.89 -0.03
C ALA A 129 -14.25 -8.25 -0.46
N SER A 130 -13.15 -8.99 -0.37
CA SER A 130 -11.81 -8.51 -0.72
C SER A 130 -11.67 -7.98 -2.16
N ILE A 131 -12.56 -8.38 -3.08
CA ILE A 131 -12.54 -7.91 -4.48
C ILE A 131 -12.76 -6.40 -4.58
N SER A 132 -13.52 -5.79 -3.66
CA SER A 132 -13.72 -4.34 -3.65
C SER A 132 -12.51 -3.57 -3.10
N ARG A 133 -11.55 -4.28 -2.48
CA ARG A 133 -10.30 -3.71 -1.96
C ARG A 133 -9.15 -3.71 -2.99
N LYS A 134 -9.47 -3.94 -4.27
CA LYS A 134 -8.51 -4.11 -5.36
C LYS A 134 -8.85 -3.18 -6.51
N SER A 135 -7.83 -2.52 -7.06
CA SER A 135 -7.98 -1.66 -8.25
C SER A 135 -6.86 -1.89 -9.26
N TYR A 136 -7.16 -1.65 -10.53
CA TYR A 136 -6.13 -1.27 -11.50
C TYR A 136 -5.83 0.23 -11.39
N VAL A 137 -4.68 0.65 -11.87
CA VAL A 137 -4.29 2.08 -11.85
C VAL A 137 -3.84 2.48 -13.24
N SER A 138 -4.44 3.53 -13.82
CA SER A 138 -3.87 4.20 -14.98
C SER A 138 -2.92 5.27 -14.48
N VAL A 139 -1.73 5.38 -15.07
CA VAL A 139 -0.72 6.38 -14.71
C VAL A 139 -0.20 7.06 -15.96
N CYS A 140 -0.25 8.39 -16.00
CA CYS A 140 0.34 9.17 -17.08
C CYS A 140 1.87 9.12 -17.03
N SER A 141 2.51 8.81 -18.16
CA SER A 141 3.97 8.71 -18.28
C SER A 141 4.70 10.06 -18.21
N ILE A 142 3.98 11.18 -18.30
CA ILE A 142 4.55 12.53 -18.28
C ILE A 142 4.26 13.18 -16.92
N CYS A 143 2.99 13.44 -16.63
CA CYS A 143 2.61 14.20 -15.44
C CYS A 143 2.34 13.36 -14.18
N ASN A 144 2.45 12.03 -14.26
CA ASN A 144 2.13 11.10 -13.17
C ASN A 144 0.71 11.22 -12.60
N ARG A 145 -0.21 11.91 -13.29
CA ARG A 145 -1.64 11.84 -12.98
C ARG A 145 -2.09 10.38 -13.02
N PHE A 146 -2.84 9.97 -12.01
CA PHE A 146 -3.27 8.59 -11.84
C PHE A 146 -4.78 8.48 -11.64
N ASP A 147 -5.38 7.41 -12.12
CA ASP A 147 -6.79 7.02 -11.88
C ASP A 147 -6.84 5.61 -11.31
N LEU A 148 -7.66 5.40 -10.29
CA LEU A 148 -7.96 4.05 -9.81
C LEU A 148 -9.22 3.53 -10.49
N PHE A 149 -9.15 2.29 -10.94
CA PHE A 149 -10.28 1.53 -11.48
C PHE A 149 -10.53 0.34 -10.54
N PRO A 150 -11.41 0.47 -9.53
CA PRO A 150 -11.80 -0.64 -8.67
C PRO A 150 -12.24 -1.83 -9.52
N ILE A 151 -11.91 -3.06 -9.13
CA ILE A 151 -12.29 -4.26 -9.90
C ILE A 151 -13.78 -4.55 -9.76
N ALA A 152 -14.32 -4.33 -8.56
CA ALA A 152 -15.74 -4.51 -8.28
C ALA A 152 -16.20 -3.53 -7.21
N ASN A 153 -17.46 -3.11 -7.29
CA ASN A 153 -18.11 -2.31 -6.28
C ASN A 153 -18.95 -3.21 -5.35
N ARG A 154 -18.89 -2.95 -4.04
CA ARG A 154 -19.79 -3.58 -3.06
C ARG A 154 -21.06 -2.72 -2.96
N LEU A 155 -22.19 -3.26 -3.40
CA LEU A 155 -23.47 -2.54 -3.32
C LEU A 155 -24.12 -2.71 -1.94
N ARG A 156 -24.08 -3.95 -1.44
CA ARG A 156 -24.60 -4.35 -0.12
C ARG A 156 -23.83 -5.57 0.37
N PRO A 157 -23.93 -5.97 1.64
CA PRO A 157 -23.28 -7.17 2.15
C PRO A 157 -23.56 -8.39 1.25
N GLY A 158 -22.48 -9.09 0.85
CA GLY A 158 -22.56 -10.27 -0.02
C GLY A 158 -22.84 -10.03 -1.50
N VAL A 159 -23.09 -8.79 -1.95
CA VAL A 159 -23.40 -8.49 -3.37
C VAL A 159 -22.37 -7.55 -3.97
N HIS A 160 -21.68 -8.05 -5.00
CA HIS A 160 -20.61 -7.36 -5.72
C HIS A 160 -20.89 -7.35 -7.21
N HIS A 161 -20.61 -6.23 -7.87
CA HIS A 161 -20.67 -6.11 -9.32
C HIS A 161 -19.32 -5.69 -9.87
N ALA A 162 -18.89 -6.34 -10.94
CA ALA A 162 -17.75 -5.90 -11.71
C ALA A 162 -17.97 -4.44 -12.16
N THR A 163 -16.92 -3.64 -12.07
CA THR A 163 -16.96 -2.26 -12.58
C THR A 163 -16.89 -2.25 -14.10
N GLN A 164 -17.29 -1.12 -14.70
CA GLN A 164 -17.01 -0.89 -16.11
C GLN A 164 -15.49 -0.77 -16.30
N GLY A 165 -14.97 -1.44 -17.32
CA GLY A 165 -13.55 -1.40 -17.62
C GLY A 165 -13.06 0.02 -17.96
N PRO A 166 -11.76 0.29 -17.86
CA PRO A 166 -11.18 1.57 -18.27
C PRO A 166 -11.26 1.69 -19.81
N VAL A 167 -12.37 2.19 -20.35
CA VAL A 167 -12.54 2.40 -21.79
C VAL A 167 -11.93 3.75 -22.18
N GLY A 168 -11.05 3.77 -23.19
CA GLY A 168 -10.68 4.98 -23.92
C GLY A 168 -9.52 5.84 -23.37
N HIS A 169 -8.85 5.44 -22.29
CA HIS A 169 -7.77 6.23 -21.69
C HIS A 169 -6.37 5.80 -22.17
N SER A 170 -6.05 6.01 -23.45
CA SER A 170 -4.66 5.88 -23.94
C SER A 170 -3.82 7.15 -23.72
N TYR A 171 -4.50 8.26 -23.43
CA TYR A 171 -3.89 9.57 -23.24
C TYR A 171 -4.44 10.25 -21.99
N CYS A 172 -3.57 11.00 -21.31
CA CYS A 172 -3.92 11.82 -20.16
C CYS A 172 -4.79 13.01 -20.59
N ASP A 173 -5.84 13.28 -19.82
CA ASP A 173 -6.77 14.39 -19.98
C ASP A 173 -6.16 15.77 -19.67
N ILE A 174 -5.08 15.80 -18.88
CA ILE A 174 -4.38 17.03 -18.49
C ILE A 174 -3.28 17.39 -19.49
N CYS A 175 -2.32 16.47 -19.71
CA CYS A 175 -1.11 16.77 -20.49
C CYS A 175 -1.02 16.05 -21.84
N ARG A 176 -2.02 15.23 -22.21
CA ARG A 176 -2.05 14.40 -23.42
C ARG A 176 -0.92 13.35 -23.54
N GLY A 177 -0.10 13.17 -22.50
CA GLY A 177 0.90 12.10 -22.45
C GLY A 177 0.26 10.71 -22.42
N THR A 178 0.99 9.70 -22.88
CA THR A 178 0.53 8.31 -22.87
C THR A 178 0.33 7.78 -21.45
N THR A 179 -0.73 7.03 -21.25
CA THR A 179 -1.08 6.39 -19.97
C THR A 179 -0.67 4.92 -19.98
N LYS A 180 -0.19 4.43 -18.84
CA LYS A 180 0.19 3.04 -18.60
C LYS A 180 -0.77 2.42 -17.59
N LEU A 181 -1.13 1.16 -17.81
CA LEU A 181 -1.93 0.39 -16.86
C LEU A 181 -1.00 -0.34 -15.87
N ALA A 182 -1.29 -0.21 -14.59
CA ALA A 182 -0.62 -0.87 -13.47
C ALA A 182 -1.62 -1.67 -12.64
N GLY A 183 -1.10 -2.52 -11.76
CA GLY A 183 -1.86 -3.32 -10.82
C GLY A 183 -2.12 -4.76 -11.27
N PRO A 184 -3.05 -5.47 -10.61
CA PRO A 184 -3.91 -4.95 -9.53
C PRO A 184 -3.13 -4.51 -8.27
N VAL A 185 -3.65 -3.53 -7.55
CA VAL A 185 -3.09 -3.03 -6.29
C VAL A 185 -4.15 -3.03 -5.19
N TRP A 186 -3.72 -3.06 -3.94
CA TRP A 186 -4.58 -2.80 -2.79
C TRP A 186 -5.05 -1.34 -2.80
N ASN A 187 -6.36 -1.10 -2.83
CA ASN A 187 -6.93 0.26 -2.90
C ASN A 187 -7.47 0.75 -1.54
N ALA A 188 -7.50 -0.09 -0.51
CA ALA A 188 -8.02 0.26 0.80
C ALA A 188 -6.91 0.82 1.72
N SER A 189 -7.23 0.99 3.00
CA SER A 189 -6.31 1.52 4.01
C SER A 189 -4.99 0.73 4.07
N LEU A 190 -3.90 1.46 4.33
CA LEU A 190 -2.56 0.91 4.52
C LEU A 190 -2.21 0.64 5.99
N TYR A 191 -3.03 1.15 6.92
CA TYR A 191 -2.81 1.05 8.35
C TYR A 191 -4.14 1.14 9.11
N ASP A 192 -4.11 0.80 10.38
CA ASP A 192 -5.24 0.94 11.31
C ASP A 192 -4.93 2.11 12.26
N PRO A 193 -5.73 3.20 12.28
CA PRO A 193 -5.49 4.35 13.14
C PRO A 193 -5.36 3.99 14.63
N GLU A 194 -6.17 3.05 15.12
CA GLU A 194 -6.12 2.59 16.51
C GLU A 194 -4.79 1.88 16.82
N PHE A 195 -4.29 1.10 15.85
CA PHE A 195 -2.99 0.45 15.97
C PHE A 195 -1.83 1.45 15.93
N VAL A 196 -1.93 2.50 15.12
CA VAL A 196 -0.91 3.58 15.07
C VAL A 196 -0.85 4.32 16.41
N ASP A 197 -2.00 4.62 17.00
CA ASP A 197 -2.09 5.24 18.33
C ASP A 197 -1.46 4.34 19.41
N LEU A 198 -1.79 3.05 19.40
CA LEU A 198 -1.16 2.07 20.29
C LEU A 198 0.37 2.03 20.11
N CYS A 199 0.87 2.07 18.88
CA CYS A 199 2.30 2.13 18.61
C CYS A 199 2.95 3.40 19.18
N LEU A 200 2.31 4.56 19.05
CA LEU A 200 2.80 5.82 19.61
C LEU A 200 2.84 5.80 21.14
N GLU A 201 1.83 5.22 21.78
CA GLU A 201 1.79 5.04 23.24
C GLU A 201 2.92 4.12 23.70
N GLN A 202 3.05 2.93 23.10
CA GLN A 202 4.11 1.98 23.45
C GLN A 202 5.51 2.53 23.17
N LEU A 203 5.68 3.33 22.12
CA LEU A 203 6.95 4.00 21.82
C LEU A 203 7.32 4.99 22.93
N LYS A 204 6.37 5.79 23.44
CA LYS A 204 6.61 6.73 24.55
C LYS A 204 6.97 6.02 25.86
N GLU A 205 6.30 4.91 26.16
CA GLU A 205 6.50 4.14 27.39
C GLU A 205 7.81 3.34 27.39
N ARG A 206 8.15 2.68 26.27
CA ARG A 206 9.20 1.66 26.22
C ARG A 206 10.32 1.96 25.23
N GLY A 207 10.11 2.91 24.32
CA GLY A 207 11.00 3.19 23.20
C GLY A 207 12.08 4.24 23.47
N GLN A 208 12.13 4.85 24.65
CA GLN A 208 13.02 5.98 24.94
C GLN A 208 14.51 5.67 24.75
N ASN A 209 14.90 4.40 24.88
CA ASN A 209 16.28 3.94 24.70
C ASN A 209 16.62 3.56 23.23
N LEU A 210 15.67 3.67 22.30
CA LEU A 210 15.92 3.38 20.89
C LEU A 210 16.71 4.54 20.27
N ALA A 211 17.86 4.25 19.67
CA ALA A 211 18.64 5.23 18.91
C ALA A 211 17.83 5.87 17.76
N THR A 212 16.78 5.20 17.30
CA THR A 212 15.89 5.65 16.22
C THR A 212 14.57 6.26 16.73
N TYR A 213 14.44 6.52 18.03
CA TYR A 213 13.20 7.01 18.65
C TYR A 213 12.58 8.19 17.90
N ASP A 214 13.34 9.27 17.70
CA ASP A 214 12.84 10.49 17.04
C ASP A 214 12.36 10.22 15.61
N ARG A 215 13.07 9.34 14.89
CA ARG A 215 12.73 8.95 13.52
C ARG A 215 11.42 8.17 13.48
N VAL A 216 11.26 7.19 14.37
CA VAL A 216 10.03 6.36 14.45
C VAL A 216 8.86 7.21 14.93
N ASN A 217 9.06 8.03 15.97
CA ASN A 217 8.04 8.93 16.50
C ASN A 217 7.57 9.92 15.42
N GLY A 218 8.49 10.59 14.72
CA GLY A 218 8.14 11.50 13.64
C GLY A 218 7.35 10.82 12.52
N MET A 219 7.78 9.63 12.09
CA MET A 219 7.09 8.87 11.04
C MET A 219 5.67 8.44 11.46
N LEU A 220 5.50 7.91 12.67
CA LEU A 220 4.19 7.49 13.17
C LEU A 220 3.23 8.69 13.33
N ASN A 221 3.71 9.86 13.74
CA ASN A 221 2.88 11.07 13.79
C ASN A 221 2.46 11.52 12.39
N VAL A 222 3.33 11.44 11.37
CA VAL A 222 2.94 11.73 9.98
C VAL A 222 1.90 10.72 9.49
N ILE A 223 2.07 9.43 9.77
CA ILE A 223 1.10 8.38 9.39
C ILE A 223 -0.26 8.64 10.05
N LYS A 224 -0.27 9.01 11.33
CA LYS A 224 -1.50 9.32 12.08
C LYS A 224 -2.32 10.46 11.46
N GLU A 225 -1.65 11.46 10.90
CA GLU A 225 -2.29 12.61 10.25
C GLU A 225 -2.58 12.39 8.76
N GLU A 226 -2.13 11.26 8.18
CA GLU A 226 -2.26 10.99 6.76
C GLU A 226 -3.72 10.66 6.37
N LEU A 227 -4.16 11.08 5.18
CA LEU A 227 -5.48 10.70 4.66
C LEU A 227 -5.53 9.21 4.34
N VAL A 228 -6.25 8.47 5.19
CA VAL A 228 -6.36 7.00 5.13
C VAL A 228 -7.13 6.50 3.90
N ASP A 229 -8.09 7.30 3.42
CA ASP A 229 -9.02 6.98 2.34
C ASP A 229 -8.59 7.54 0.97
N CYS A 230 -7.42 8.17 0.89
CA CYS A 230 -6.86 8.71 -0.35
C CYS A 230 -5.65 7.88 -0.82
N PRO A 231 -5.80 7.03 -1.86
CA PRO A 231 -4.68 6.30 -2.43
C PRO A 231 -3.73 7.20 -3.22
N PHE A 232 -2.42 6.92 -3.06
CA PHE A 232 -1.32 7.63 -3.69
C PHE A 232 -1.23 9.09 -3.26
N PHE A 233 -0.23 9.79 -3.79
CA PHE A 233 0.10 11.15 -3.41
C PHE A 233 0.64 11.94 -4.59
N TYR A 234 0.69 13.25 -4.42
CA TYR A 234 1.31 14.18 -5.35
C TYR A 234 2.61 14.72 -4.77
N HIS A 235 3.62 14.91 -5.62
CA HIS A 235 4.89 15.50 -5.23
C HIS A 235 4.98 16.92 -5.79
N LEU A 236 5.05 17.92 -4.90
CA LEU A 236 4.95 19.33 -5.27
C LEU A 236 6.03 19.73 -6.28
N ASP A 237 7.29 19.41 -6.00
CA ASP A 237 8.40 19.82 -6.87
C ASP A 237 8.23 19.28 -8.30
N GLU A 238 7.68 18.07 -8.43
CA GLU A 238 7.45 17.45 -9.74
C GLU A 238 6.28 18.11 -10.47
N MET A 239 5.19 18.44 -9.77
CA MET A 239 4.06 19.18 -10.35
C MET A 239 4.50 20.53 -10.92
N PHE A 240 5.27 21.31 -10.16
CA PHE A 240 5.71 22.65 -10.58
C PHE A 240 6.81 22.60 -11.65
N SER A 241 7.65 21.56 -11.64
CA SER A 241 8.62 21.31 -12.72
C SER A 241 7.93 21.03 -14.05
N LEU A 242 6.83 20.28 -14.05
CA LEU A 242 6.07 19.95 -15.25
C LEU A 242 5.43 21.18 -15.91
N VAL A 243 4.88 22.09 -15.10
CA VAL A 243 4.27 23.34 -15.60
C VAL A 243 5.29 24.48 -15.79
N LYS A 244 6.57 24.21 -15.55
CA LYS A 244 7.68 25.20 -15.64
C LYS A 244 7.39 26.48 -14.84
N SER A 245 6.82 26.32 -13.64
CA SER A 245 6.48 27.42 -12.73
C SER A 245 7.36 27.36 -11.49
N PRO A 246 7.76 28.51 -10.90
CA PRO A 246 8.34 28.51 -9.56
C PRO A 246 7.34 27.89 -8.57
N MET A 247 7.87 27.12 -7.62
CA MET A 247 7.06 26.51 -6.58
C MET A 247 6.65 27.57 -5.55
N PRO A 248 5.35 27.80 -5.33
CA PRO A 248 4.89 28.67 -4.25
C PRO A 248 5.15 27.99 -2.90
N LYS A 249 5.08 28.77 -1.80
CA LYS A 249 5.13 28.20 -0.46
C LYS A 249 4.03 27.13 -0.31
N SER A 250 4.38 25.94 0.16
CA SER A 250 3.45 24.81 0.32
C SER A 250 2.20 25.20 1.11
N LEU A 251 2.35 26.06 2.13
CA LEU A 251 1.25 26.61 2.92
C LEU A 251 0.19 27.34 2.08
N LEU A 252 0.58 28.02 0.99
CA LEU A 252 -0.35 28.70 0.09
C LEU A 252 -1.25 27.68 -0.64
N ILE A 253 -0.65 26.58 -1.11
CA ILE A 253 -1.35 25.50 -1.81
C ILE A 253 -2.34 24.83 -0.87
N PHE A 254 -1.90 24.49 0.34
CA PHE A 254 -2.74 23.85 1.35
C PHE A 254 -3.86 24.77 1.85
N SER A 255 -3.58 26.07 1.99
CA SER A 255 -4.62 27.06 2.30
C SER A 255 -5.66 27.17 1.18
N ALA A 256 -5.23 27.08 -0.09
CA ALA A 256 -6.14 27.07 -1.23
C ALA A 256 -7.01 25.80 -1.27
N LEU A 257 -6.42 24.61 -1.07
CA LEU A 257 -7.16 23.35 -0.98
C LEU A 257 -8.21 23.39 0.13
N SER A 258 -7.82 23.86 1.32
CA SER A 258 -8.72 23.99 2.46
C SER A 258 -9.88 24.97 2.18
N ARG A 259 -9.60 26.12 1.54
CA ARG A 259 -10.64 27.09 1.15
C ARG A 259 -11.61 26.54 0.10
N LEU A 260 -11.16 25.62 -0.74
CA LEU A 260 -12.00 24.92 -1.72
C LEU A 260 -12.76 23.73 -1.12
N GLY A 261 -12.59 23.45 0.18
CA GLY A 261 -13.28 22.37 0.88
C GLY A 261 -12.64 20.99 0.73
N TYR A 262 -11.44 20.91 0.15
CA TYR A 262 -10.69 19.66 0.03
C TYR A 262 -9.85 19.37 1.26
N ARG A 263 -9.76 18.09 1.62
CA ARG A 263 -8.86 17.60 2.67
C ARG A 263 -7.47 17.43 2.09
N PHE A 264 -6.45 17.61 2.91
CA PHE A 264 -5.09 17.27 2.54
C PHE A 264 -4.32 16.74 3.75
N SER A 265 -3.26 16.00 3.49
CA SER A 265 -2.27 15.60 4.49
C SER A 265 -0.90 15.51 3.86
N TYR A 266 0.15 15.58 4.68
CA TYR A 266 1.44 15.05 4.25
C TYR A 266 1.39 13.52 4.15
N THR A 267 2.42 12.92 3.56
CA THR A 267 2.57 11.47 3.51
C THR A 267 3.96 11.06 3.95
N HIS A 268 4.06 9.92 4.65
CA HIS A 268 5.33 9.39 5.10
C HIS A 268 6.18 8.80 3.95
N PHE A 269 5.58 8.54 2.78
CA PHE A 269 6.28 7.93 1.64
C PHE A 269 7.32 8.82 0.98
N LYS A 270 7.15 10.14 1.01
CA LYS A 270 8.07 11.08 0.35
C LYS A 270 7.98 12.47 0.97
N LYS A 271 9.13 13.10 1.21
CA LYS A 271 9.21 14.50 1.64
C LYS A 271 8.60 15.42 0.57
N ASN A 272 8.01 16.55 0.97
CA ASN A 272 7.32 17.51 0.08
C ASN A 272 6.20 16.89 -0.78
N ALA A 273 5.65 15.76 -0.33
CA ALA A 273 4.52 15.11 -0.97
C ALA A 273 3.27 15.20 -0.08
N PHE A 274 2.11 15.16 -0.70
CA PHE A 274 0.83 15.32 -0.02
C PHE A 274 -0.25 14.46 -0.66
N LYS A 275 -1.23 14.07 0.16
CA LYS A 275 -2.48 13.45 -0.27
C LYS A 275 -3.59 14.48 -0.25
N THR A 276 -4.57 14.28 -1.11
CA THR A 276 -5.76 15.14 -1.18
C THR A 276 -6.91 14.36 -1.80
N ASP A 277 -8.14 14.73 -1.45
CA ASP A 277 -9.36 14.29 -2.13
C ASP A 277 -9.78 15.25 -3.26
N ALA A 278 -8.98 16.30 -3.51
CA ALA A 278 -9.16 17.16 -4.67
C ALA A 278 -8.98 16.36 -5.98
N PRO A 279 -9.88 16.53 -6.96
CA PRO A 279 -9.72 15.90 -8.26
C PRO A 279 -8.49 16.46 -8.98
N ALA A 280 -7.82 15.62 -9.78
CA ALA A 280 -6.64 16.04 -10.55
C ALA A 280 -6.96 17.11 -11.61
N LYS A 281 -8.23 17.21 -12.02
CA LYS A 281 -8.72 18.22 -12.95
C LYS A 281 -9.86 18.98 -12.26
N SER A 282 -9.76 20.31 -12.22
CA SER A 282 -10.88 21.17 -11.84
C SER A 282 -11.82 21.36 -13.03
N ASP A 283 -13.14 21.36 -12.78
CA ASP A 283 -14.17 21.68 -13.79
C ASP A 283 -14.31 23.19 -14.06
N VAL A 284 -13.26 23.98 -13.75
CA VAL A 284 -13.22 25.44 -13.91
C VAL A 284 -12.50 25.82 -15.19
#